data_AF-A0A3D4V252-F1
#
_entry.id   AF-A0A3D4V252-F1
#
_cell.length_a   1.000
_cell.length_b   1.000
_cell.length_c   1.000
_cell.angle_alpha   90.00
_cell.angle_beta   90.00
_cell.angle_gamma   90.00
#
_symmetry.space_group_name_H-M   'P 1'
#
loop_
_entity.id
_entity.type
_entity.pdbx_description
1 polymer ?
#
loop_
_entity_poly.entity_id
_entity_poly.type
_entity_poly.pdbx_seq_one_letter_code
_entity_poly.pdbx_strand_id
1 'polypeptide(L)'
;MKKIIAFSLWGDTPMYTVGAVRNAELVPEVYGDSWTSRFYISNDVPSEVVEKLKSLPQTEIVNLNEPPDWFGMFWRFLAIDDSDVVIFRDTDSRITQRERLAVEEWLSSGRTLHIMRDHPYHSEPIMGGMWGCVSNKIVTQINQNQHIPNNLL
;
A
#
# COMPACT_ATOMS: atom_id res chain seq x y z
N MET A 1 7.71 -14.80 5.60
CA MET A 1 6.89 -14.17 4.56
C MET A 1 6.77 -12.70 4.90
N LYS A 2 7.24 -11.81 4.03
CA LYS A 2 7.22 -10.37 4.22
C LYS A 2 5.91 -9.80 3.66
N LYS A 3 5.02 -9.37 4.56
CA LYS A 3 3.72 -8.80 4.22
C LYS A 3 3.71 -7.30 4.48
N ILE A 4 3.45 -6.51 3.44
CA ILE A 4 3.55 -5.05 3.50
C ILE A 4 2.17 -4.40 3.29
N ILE A 5 1.86 -3.39 4.10
CA ILE A 5 0.79 -2.43 3.87
C ILE A 5 1.46 -1.13 3.42
N ALA A 6 1.42 -0.85 2.12
CA ALA A 6 2.19 0.22 1.51
C ALA A 6 1.35 1.50 1.33
N PHE A 7 1.94 2.62 1.72
CA PHE A 7 1.40 3.97 1.66
C PHE A 7 2.36 4.91 0.94
N SER A 8 1.81 5.92 0.29
CA SER A 8 2.57 7.08 -0.17
C SER A 8 2.20 8.28 0.70
N LEU A 9 3.16 9.14 1.03
CA LEU A 9 2.93 10.35 1.81
C LEU A 9 3.81 11.49 1.31
N TRP A 10 3.20 12.63 0.99
CA TRP A 10 3.89 13.87 0.64
C TRP A 10 3.13 15.07 1.16
N GLY A 11 3.81 16.21 1.29
CA GLY A 11 3.25 17.43 1.86
C GLY A 11 2.98 17.35 3.36
N ASP A 12 2.30 18.38 3.85
CA ASP A 12 2.08 18.64 5.28
C ASP A 12 0.60 18.60 5.69
N THR A 13 -0.30 18.33 4.74
CA THR A 13 -1.75 18.41 4.99
C THR A 13 -2.17 17.41 6.08
N PRO A 14 -2.79 17.87 7.19
CA PRO A 14 -3.10 17.03 8.36
C PRO A 14 -3.92 15.77 8.05
N MET A 15 -4.80 15.85 7.05
CA MET A 15 -5.59 14.70 6.60
C MET A 15 -4.70 13.49 6.26
N TYR A 16 -3.55 13.72 5.63
CA TYR A 16 -2.62 12.68 5.21
C TYR A 16 -1.56 12.40 6.27
N THR A 17 -1.00 13.42 6.93
CA THR A 17 0.08 13.24 7.90
C THR A 17 -0.42 12.60 9.20
N VAL A 18 -1.51 13.12 9.78
CA VAL A 18 -2.17 12.48 10.93
C VAL A 18 -2.74 11.14 10.51
N GLY A 19 -3.32 11.06 9.30
CA GLY A 19 -3.84 9.82 8.75
C GLY A 19 -2.77 8.72 8.64
N ALA A 20 -1.56 9.03 8.21
CA ALA A 20 -0.44 8.10 8.15
C ALA A 20 -0.11 7.55 9.54
N VAL A 21 0.08 8.45 10.53
CA VAL A 21 0.39 8.07 11.92
C VAL A 21 -0.72 7.17 12.49
N ARG A 22 -1.98 7.55 12.32
CA ARG A 22 -3.11 6.76 12.79
C ARG A 22 -3.20 5.39 12.12
N ASN A 23 -2.78 5.25 10.87
CA ASN A 23 -2.79 3.95 10.19
C ASN A 23 -1.64 3.09 10.72
N ALA A 24 -0.45 3.66 10.90
CA ALA A 24 0.68 2.96 11.51
C ALA A 24 0.35 2.45 12.93
N GLU A 25 -0.42 3.21 13.72
CA GLU A 25 -0.93 2.77 15.04
C GLU A 25 -1.93 1.61 14.92
N LEU A 26 -2.81 1.62 13.91
CA LEU A 26 -3.87 0.61 13.73
C LEU A 26 -3.37 -0.70 13.10
N VAL A 27 -2.32 -0.67 12.29
CA VAL A 27 -1.79 -1.88 11.63
C VAL A 27 -1.52 -3.03 12.61
N PRO A 28 -0.73 -2.85 13.69
CA PRO A 28 -0.48 -3.93 14.63
C PRO A 28 -1.75 -4.38 15.37
N GLU A 29 -2.70 -3.47 15.65
CA GLU A 29 -3.97 -3.81 16.30
C GLU A 29 -4.85 -4.69 15.41
N VAL A 30 -4.97 -4.32 14.13
CA VAL A 30 -5.87 -4.98 13.19
C VAL A 30 -5.20 -6.20 12.56
N TYR A 31 -4.05 -6.02 11.92
CA TYR A 31 -3.36 -7.06 11.14
C TYR A 31 -2.40 -7.93 11.97
N GLY A 32 -2.12 -7.53 13.22
CA GLY A 32 -1.18 -8.23 14.10
C GLY A 32 0.27 -8.14 13.63
N ASP A 33 1.14 -8.87 14.33
CA ASP A 33 2.59 -8.73 14.17
C ASP A 33 3.15 -9.29 12.83
N SER A 34 2.31 -9.85 11.97
CA SER A 34 2.77 -10.43 10.69
C SER A 34 2.81 -9.45 9.52
N TRP A 35 2.34 -8.22 9.73
CA TRP A 35 2.30 -7.16 8.71
C TRP A 35 3.14 -5.97 9.14
N THR A 36 3.72 -5.29 8.14
CA THR A 36 4.50 -4.08 8.36
C THR A 36 3.91 -2.95 7.52
N SER A 37 3.64 -1.82 8.17
CA SER A 37 3.28 -0.60 7.47
C SER A 37 4.53 -0.01 6.83
N ARG A 38 4.46 0.35 5.55
CA ARG A 38 5.58 0.99 4.85
C ARG A 38 5.10 2.29 4.22
N PHE A 39 5.78 3.38 4.54
CA PHE A 39 5.51 4.70 4.00
C PHE A 39 6.63 5.12 3.06
N TYR A 40 6.29 5.30 1.79
CA TYR A 40 7.13 5.96 0.81
C TYR A 40 6.89 7.46 0.91
N ILE A 41 7.94 8.22 1.26
CA ILE A 41 7.81 9.64 1.59
C ILE A 41 8.63 10.52 0.65
N SER A 42 8.10 11.70 0.35
CA SER A 42 8.84 12.83 -0.23
C SER A 42 9.69 13.55 0.82
N ASN A 43 10.51 14.50 0.36
CA ASN A 43 11.38 15.30 1.23
C ASN A 43 10.67 16.43 2.01
N ASP A 44 9.41 16.73 1.68
CA ASP A 44 8.63 17.83 2.28
C ASP A 44 7.67 17.37 3.39
N VAL A 45 7.65 16.07 3.72
CA VAL A 45 6.90 15.57 4.89
C VAL A 45 7.51 16.13 6.18
N PRO A 46 6.73 16.75 7.08
CA PRO A 46 7.24 17.33 8.32
C PRO A 46 8.05 16.31 9.14
N SER A 47 9.22 16.72 9.64
CA SER A 47 10.14 15.84 10.36
C SER A 47 9.52 15.20 11.58
N GLU A 48 8.67 15.94 12.32
CA GLU A 48 7.89 15.41 13.44
C GLU A 48 6.97 14.23 13.08
N VAL A 49 6.39 14.23 11.87
CA VAL A 49 5.56 13.14 11.36
C VAL A 49 6.44 11.94 11.03
N VAL A 50 7.58 12.17 10.38
CA VAL A 50 8.55 11.12 10.04
C VAL A 50 9.11 10.46 11.30
N GLU A 51 9.52 11.24 12.30
CA GLU A 51 10.03 10.72 13.57
C GLU A 51 8.94 10.00 14.35
N LYS A 52 7.70 10.50 14.33
CA LYS A 52 6.57 9.79 14.93
C LYS A 52 6.35 8.44 14.26
N LEU A 53 6.35 8.35 12.93
CA LEU A 53 6.20 7.08 12.22
C LEU A 53 7.35 6.11 12.55
N LYS A 54 8.60 6.58 12.55
CA LYS A 54 9.76 5.76 12.93
C LYS A 54 9.68 5.22 14.36
N SER A 55 9.01 5.93 15.26
CA SER A 55 8.84 5.51 16.66
C SER A 55 7.80 4.40 16.85
N LEU A 56 6.95 4.15 15.84
CA LEU A 56 5.88 3.16 15.92
C LEU A 56 6.40 1.76 15.57
N PRO A 57 5.85 0.71 16.21
CA PRO A 57 6.23 -0.65 15.90
C PRO A 57 5.85 -1.00 14.46
N GLN A 58 6.63 -1.89 13.83
CA GLN A 58 6.31 -2.46 12.52
C GLN A 58 6.03 -1.41 11.44
N THR A 59 6.80 -0.33 11.48
CA THR A 59 6.72 0.79 10.56
C THR A 59 8.05 0.96 9.85
N GLU A 60 8.02 0.94 8.52
CA GLU A 60 9.15 1.18 7.64
C GLU A 60 8.97 2.51 6.91
N ILE A 61 10.04 3.30 6.83
CA ILE A 61 10.08 4.55 6.06
C ILE A 61 11.05 4.37 4.90
N VAL A 62 10.58 4.67 3.69
CA VAL A 62 11.41 4.77 2.48
C VAL A 62 11.35 6.22 2.02
N ASN A 63 12.42 6.98 2.28
CA ASN A 63 12.54 8.34 1.76
C ASN A 63 13.07 8.30 0.34
N LEU A 64 12.27 8.79 -0.61
CA LEU A 64 12.63 8.80 -2.03
C LEU A 64 13.52 9.99 -2.39
N ASN A 65 13.62 10.99 -1.51
CA ASN A 65 14.30 12.26 -1.74
C ASN A 65 13.77 13.04 -2.95
N GLU A 66 12.53 12.76 -3.33
CA GLU A 66 11.81 13.44 -4.41
C GLU A 66 10.96 14.60 -3.86
N PRO A 67 10.76 15.68 -4.64
CA PRO A 67 9.78 16.71 -4.30
C PRO A 67 8.35 16.14 -4.32
N PRO A 68 7.37 16.83 -3.71
CA PRO A 68 5.97 16.42 -3.78
C PRO A 68 5.48 16.44 -5.24
N ASP A 69 4.89 15.32 -5.67
CA ASP A 69 4.32 15.16 -7.01
C ASP A 69 3.05 14.30 -6.91
N TRP A 70 2.07 14.56 -7.78
CA TRP A 70 0.88 13.73 -7.96
C TRP A 70 1.22 12.28 -8.35
N PHE A 71 2.30 12.07 -9.10
CA PHE A 71 2.84 10.75 -9.38
C PHE A 71 3.32 10.03 -8.11
N GLY A 72 3.48 10.74 -7.00
CA GLY A 72 3.83 10.16 -5.70
C GLY A 72 2.82 9.12 -5.20
N MET A 73 1.57 9.16 -5.68
CA MET A 73 0.59 8.11 -5.45
C MET A 73 1.10 6.72 -5.84
N PHE A 74 1.92 6.62 -6.91
CA PHE A 74 2.43 5.34 -7.41
C PHE A 74 3.60 4.79 -6.60
N TRP A 75 4.24 5.58 -5.74
CA TRP A 75 5.42 5.14 -4.97
C TRP A 75 5.15 3.92 -4.09
N ARG A 76 3.96 3.82 -3.49
CA ARG A 76 3.56 2.62 -2.73
C ARG A 76 3.63 1.33 -3.53
N PHE A 77 3.53 1.37 -4.86
CA PHE A 77 3.61 0.19 -5.73
C PHE A 77 5.03 -0.40 -5.80
N LEU A 78 6.05 0.38 -5.45
CA LEU A 78 7.44 -0.11 -5.34
C LEU A 78 7.59 -1.22 -4.28
N ALA A 79 6.64 -1.35 -3.36
CA ALA A 79 6.64 -2.44 -2.37
C ALA A 79 6.47 -3.82 -3.00
N ILE A 80 6.05 -3.93 -4.27
CA ILE A 80 5.99 -5.21 -4.99
C ILE A 80 7.39 -5.83 -5.11
N ASP A 81 8.44 -5.03 -5.28
CA ASP A 81 9.78 -5.51 -5.62
C ASP A 81 10.43 -6.35 -4.51
N ASP A 82 10.08 -6.10 -3.25
CA ASP A 82 10.76 -6.71 -2.09
C ASP A 82 9.80 -7.26 -1.02
N SER A 83 8.53 -7.47 -1.36
CA SER A 83 7.52 -8.11 -0.51
C SER A 83 7.08 -9.47 -1.08
N ASP A 84 6.61 -10.38 -0.23
CA ASP A 84 5.93 -11.59 -0.69
C ASP A 84 4.45 -11.32 -0.99
N VAL A 85 3.86 -10.45 -0.18
CA VAL A 85 2.46 -10.01 -0.24
C VAL A 85 2.42 -8.53 0.06
N VAL A 86 1.67 -7.77 -0.72
CA VAL A 86 1.44 -6.35 -0.48
C VAL A 86 -0.01 -5.97 -0.66
N ILE A 87 -0.49 -5.06 0.18
CA ILE A 87 -1.72 -4.30 -0.03
C ILE A 87 -1.39 -2.82 -0.08
N PHE A 88 -2.07 -2.06 -0.93
CA PHE A 88 -1.87 -0.62 -1.10
C PHE A 88 -3.03 0.13 -0.48
N ARG A 89 -2.72 1.13 0.34
CA ARG A 89 -3.72 1.94 1.03
C ARG A 89 -3.40 3.43 0.92
N ASP A 90 -4.46 4.23 0.95
CA ASP A 90 -4.35 5.68 1.08
C ASP A 90 -4.21 6.07 2.55
N THR A 91 -3.47 7.14 2.82
CA THR A 91 -3.22 7.61 4.19
C THR A 91 -4.41 8.31 4.81
N ASP A 92 -5.42 8.71 4.05
CA ASP A 92 -6.66 9.33 4.53
C ASP A 92 -7.76 8.31 4.85
N SER A 93 -7.55 7.03 4.54
CA SER A 93 -8.50 5.95 4.76
C SER A 93 -8.09 5.07 5.94
N ARG A 94 -8.99 4.86 6.91
CA ARG A 94 -8.68 4.06 8.10
C ARG A 94 -8.70 2.57 7.81
N ILE A 95 -7.69 1.87 8.30
CA ILE A 95 -7.68 0.42 8.36
C ILE A 95 -8.81 -0.08 9.26
N THR A 96 -9.53 -1.11 8.82
CA THR A 96 -10.60 -1.72 9.61
C THR A 96 -10.53 -3.24 9.64
N GLN A 97 -11.17 -3.83 10.67
CA GLN A 97 -11.33 -5.28 10.78
C GLN A 97 -12.02 -5.92 9.56
N ARG A 98 -12.95 -5.20 8.92
CA ARG A 98 -13.64 -5.66 7.71
C ARG A 98 -12.66 -5.87 6.56
N GLU A 99 -11.73 -4.94 6.37
CA GLU A 99 -10.71 -5.05 5.32
C GLU A 99 -9.78 -6.23 5.58
N ARG A 100 -9.36 -6.41 6.83
CA ARG A 100 -8.51 -7.53 7.24
C ARG A 100 -9.14 -8.88 6.91
N LEU A 101 -10.42 -9.06 7.22
CA LEU A 101 -11.14 -10.30 6.91
C LEU A 101 -11.18 -10.59 5.39
N ALA A 102 -11.36 -9.55 4.57
CA ALA A 102 -11.33 -9.68 3.11
C ALA A 102 -9.91 -10.03 2.59
N VAL A 103 -8.86 -9.45 3.20
CA VAL A 103 -7.46 -9.80 2.89
C VAL A 103 -7.15 -11.25 3.31
N GLU A 104 -7.62 -11.70 4.47
CA GLU A 104 -7.45 -13.09 4.93
C GLU A 104 -8.16 -14.10 4.02
N GLU A 105 -9.40 -13.81 3.61
CA GLU A 105 -10.14 -14.62 2.64
C GLU A 105 -9.38 -14.71 1.31
N TRP A 106 -8.90 -13.57 0.80
CA TRP A 106 -8.10 -13.52 -0.41
C TRP A 106 -6.84 -14.38 -0.29
N LEU A 107 -6.06 -14.22 0.78
CA LEU A 107 -4.84 -15.00 0.99
C LEU A 107 -5.15 -16.50 1.03
N SER A 108 -6.24 -16.88 1.68
CA SER A 108 -6.70 -18.28 1.76
C SER A 108 -7.16 -18.83 0.41
N SER A 109 -7.67 -17.98 -0.48
CA SER A 109 -8.12 -18.38 -1.82
C SER A 109 -6.99 -18.76 -2.78
N GLY A 110 -5.74 -18.40 -2.46
CA GLY A 110 -4.57 -18.63 -3.32
C GLY A 110 -4.51 -17.79 -4.59
N ARG A 111 -5.43 -16.84 -4.79
CA ARG A 111 -5.50 -15.94 -5.95
C ARG A 111 -4.34 -14.94 -5.95
N THR A 112 -3.90 -14.52 -7.14
CA THR A 112 -2.77 -13.59 -7.31
C THR A 112 -3.09 -12.16 -6.86
N LEU A 113 -4.31 -11.70 -7.11
CA LEU A 113 -4.75 -10.31 -6.94
C LEU A 113 -5.98 -10.22 -6.03
N HIS A 114 -6.06 -9.12 -5.29
CA HIS A 114 -7.19 -8.70 -4.47
C HIS A 114 -7.58 -7.28 -4.84
N ILE A 115 -8.86 -7.05 -5.07
CA ILE A 115 -9.42 -5.71 -5.29
C ILE A 115 -10.60 -5.56 -4.34
N MET A 116 -10.63 -4.45 -3.61
CA MET A 116 -11.68 -4.14 -2.67
C MET A 116 -12.59 -3.04 -3.22
N ARG A 117 -13.90 -3.30 -3.21
CA ARG A 117 -14.95 -2.35 -3.59
C ARG A 117 -15.93 -2.21 -2.44
N ASP A 118 -15.79 -1.13 -1.70
CA ASP A 118 -16.58 -0.87 -0.50
C ASP A 118 -17.42 0.40 -0.58
N HIS A 119 -17.36 1.13 -1.69
CA HIS A 119 -18.20 2.29 -1.97
C HIS A 119 -18.80 2.22 -3.38
N PRO A 120 -20.06 2.64 -3.62
CA PRO A 120 -20.68 2.65 -4.95
C PRO A 120 -19.91 3.45 -6.01
N TYR A 121 -19.11 4.44 -5.60
CA TYR A 121 -18.28 5.22 -6.50
C TYR A 121 -16.92 4.59 -6.82
N HIS A 122 -16.56 3.45 -6.23
CA HIS A 122 -15.37 2.67 -6.60
C HIS A 122 -15.62 1.86 -7.89
N SER A 123 -15.80 2.61 -8.98
CA SER A 123 -16.19 2.10 -10.29
C SER A 123 -15.00 1.78 -11.22
N GLU A 124 -13.80 2.28 -10.89
CA GLU A 124 -12.59 1.97 -11.65
C GLU A 124 -12.24 0.47 -11.60
N PRO A 125 -11.56 -0.06 -12.63
CA PRO A 125 -11.13 -1.46 -12.64
C PRO A 125 -10.27 -1.82 -11.43
N ILE A 126 -9.33 -0.95 -11.06
CA ILE A 126 -8.49 -1.03 -9.86
C ILE A 126 -8.36 0.38 -9.29
N MET A 127 -8.85 0.58 -8.06
CA MET A 127 -8.65 1.82 -7.32
C MET A 127 -7.20 1.94 -6.85
N GLY A 128 -6.66 3.15 -6.78
CA GLY A 128 -5.25 3.37 -6.42
C GLY A 128 -4.84 2.80 -5.06
N GLY A 129 -5.71 2.85 -4.05
CA GLY A 129 -5.41 2.48 -2.66
C GLY A 129 -6.33 1.40 -2.06
N MET A 130 -6.95 0.55 -2.88
CA MET A 130 -7.89 -0.49 -2.42
C MET A 130 -7.64 -1.84 -3.12
N TRP A 131 -6.39 -2.27 -3.17
CA TRP A 131 -6.02 -3.54 -3.81
C TRP A 131 -4.71 -4.11 -3.23
N GLY A 132 -4.41 -5.36 -3.57
CA GLY A 132 -3.17 -6.03 -3.19
C GLY A 132 -2.83 -7.22 -4.08
N CYS A 133 -1.60 -7.71 -3.97
CA CYS A 133 -1.11 -8.82 -4.77
C CYS A 133 -0.11 -9.73 -4.03
N VAL A 134 0.00 -10.96 -4.54
CA VAL A 134 1.14 -11.85 -4.26
C VAL A 134 2.24 -11.52 -5.26
N SER A 135 3.31 -10.87 -4.79
CA SER A 135 4.27 -10.15 -5.64
C SER A 135 4.92 -11.03 -6.71
N ASN A 136 5.48 -12.19 -6.33
CA ASN A 136 6.10 -13.09 -7.30
C ASN A 136 5.12 -13.61 -8.37
N LYS A 137 3.86 -13.86 -7.99
CA LYS A 137 2.85 -14.34 -8.93
C LYS A 137 2.48 -13.26 -9.95
N ILE A 138 2.28 -12.02 -9.51
CA ILE A 138 1.91 -10.92 -10.40
C ILE A 138 3.06 -10.55 -11.35
N VAL A 139 4.30 -10.47 -10.85
CA VAL A 139 5.48 -10.19 -11.66
C VAL A 139 5.67 -11.27 -12.74
N THR A 140 5.51 -12.54 -12.36
CA THR A 140 5.57 -13.66 -13.33
C THR A 140 4.51 -13.54 -14.43
N GLN A 141 3.26 -13.23 -14.05
CA GLN A 141 2.17 -13.05 -15.02
C GLN A 141 2.40 -11.85 -15.95
N ILE A 142 2.91 -10.73 -15.45
CA ILE A 142 3.24 -9.55 -16.26
C ILE A 142 4.31 -9.91 -17.29
N ASN A 143 5.40 -10.57 -16.86
CA ASN A 143 6.50 -10.95 -17.75
C ASN A 143 6.06 -11.93 -18.84
N GLN A 144 5.13 -12.83 -18.54
CA GLN A 144 4.53 -13.72 -19.55
C GLN A 144 3.67 -12.98 -20.58
N ASN A 145 2.96 -11.93 -20.15
CA ASN A 145 2.06 -11.15 -21.01
C ASN A 145 2.77 -10.06 -21.82
N GLN A 146 4.00 -9.66 -21.46
CA GLN A 146 4.80 -8.73 -22.28
C GLN A 146 5.28 -9.34 -23.61
N HIS A 147 5.03 -10.63 -23.84
CA HIS A 147 5.23 -11.30 -25.13
C HIS A 147 3.98 -11.30 -26.03
N ILE A 148 2.91 -10.58 -25.67
CA ILE A 148 1.75 -10.39 -26.56
C ILE A 148 2.12 -9.35 -27.63
N PRO A 149 2.17 -9.71 -28.93
CA PRO A 149 2.53 -8.76 -29.97
C PRO A 149 1.52 -7.60 -30.04
N ASN A 150 2.03 -6.39 -30.32
CA ASN A 150 1.31 -5.11 -30.36
C ASN A 150 0.12 -5.03 -31.35
N ASN A 151 -0.21 -6.11 -32.04
CA ASN A 151 -1.27 -6.18 -33.05
C ASN A 151 -2.64 -6.63 -32.49
N LEU A 152 -2.82 -6.62 -31.17
CA LEU A 152 -4.08 -7.00 -30.50
C LEU A 152 -4.63 -5.93 -29.53
N LEU A 153 -4.15 -4.68 -29.65
CA LEU A 153 -4.76 -3.47 -29.08
C LEU A 153 -5.15 -2.53 -30.23
#